data_AF-A0A3B0ZK56-F1
#
_entry.id   AF-A0A3B0ZK56-F1
#
_cell.length_a   1.000
_cell.length_b   1.000
_cell.length_c   1.000
_cell.angle_alpha   90.00
_cell.angle_beta   90.00
_cell.angle_gamma   90.00
#
_symmetry.space_group_name_H-M   'P 1'
#
loop_
_entity.id
_entity.type
_entity.pdbx_description
1 polymer ?
#
loop_
_entity_poly.entity_id
_entity_poly.type
_entity_poly.pdbx_seq_one_letter_code
_entity_poly.pdbx_strand_id
1 'polypeptide(L)'
;MKIIPLTFYIILFISSAFLTACSDTPHNSQLQAAMQKILDNKQYKSIFMIRNIKKINGYMLDDFYHAEMQFDRLFLVDIDDAIALIDNDIKAQKSNDLLDELSKGLYALASQSGLLKIGLVEQFGHFKKGDVLQEKITLKFLKTEQGWRYYSKSSS
;
A
#
# COMPACT_ATOMS: atom_id res chain seq x y z
N MET A 1 9.54 -56.97 -29.69
CA MET A 1 8.76 -55.72 -29.53
C MET A 1 8.02 -55.80 -28.20
N LYS A 2 8.45 -55.05 -27.17
CA LYS A 2 7.77 -55.02 -25.86
C LYS A 2 6.79 -53.85 -25.85
N ILE A 3 5.51 -54.16 -25.75
CA ILE A 3 4.43 -53.18 -25.64
C ILE A 3 4.44 -52.69 -24.20
N ILE A 4 4.96 -51.49 -23.96
CA ILE A 4 4.94 -50.85 -22.64
C ILE A 4 3.48 -50.41 -22.40
N PRO A 5 2.83 -50.84 -21.31
CA PRO A 5 1.42 -50.51 -21.09
C PRO A 5 1.24 -49.02 -20.80
N LEU A 6 0.32 -48.39 -21.55
CA LEU A 6 -0.04 -46.97 -21.48
C LEU A 6 -0.40 -46.48 -20.06
N THR A 7 -0.75 -47.40 -19.16
CA THR A 7 -1.09 -47.14 -17.75
C THR A 7 0.10 -46.66 -16.91
N PHE A 8 1.34 -46.96 -17.31
CA PHE A 8 2.53 -46.52 -16.58
C PHE A 8 2.79 -45.00 -16.69
N TYR A 9 2.38 -44.39 -17.80
CA TYR A 9 2.54 -42.94 -18.02
C TYR A 9 1.52 -42.09 -17.25
N ILE A 10 0.32 -42.64 -16.97
CA ILE A 10 -0.73 -41.91 -16.25
C ILE A 10 -0.35 -41.72 -14.77
N ILE A 11 0.31 -42.71 -14.16
CA ILE A 11 0.77 -42.63 -12.76
C ILE A 11 1.92 -41.62 -12.60
N LEU A 12 2.79 -41.49 -13.62
CA LEU A 12 3.90 -40.54 -13.61
C LEU A 12 3.46 -39.07 -13.75
N PHE A 13 2.30 -38.82 -14.37
CA PHE A 13 1.78 -37.46 -14.57
C PHE A 13 1.07 -36.89 -13.33
N ILE A 14 0.56 -37.75 -12.45
CA ILE A 14 -0.22 -37.33 -11.26
C ILE A 14 0.67 -36.89 -10.08
N SER A 15 1.92 -37.38 -10.00
CA SER A 15 2.83 -36.98 -8.89
C SER A 15 3.40 -35.56 -9.02
N SER A 16 3.33 -34.93 -10.19
CA SER A 16 3.83 -33.57 -10.40
C SER A 16 2.85 -32.47 -9.95
N ALA A 17 1.62 -32.84 -9.56
CA ALA A 17 0.58 -31.89 -9.17
C ALA A 17 0.60 -31.51 -7.66
N PHE A 18 1.50 -32.10 -6.86
CA PHE A 18 1.62 -31.85 -5.41
C PHE A 18 2.84 -30.99 -5.02
N LEU A 19 3.39 -30.21 -5.93
CA LEU A 19 4.10 -28.97 -5.54
C LEU A 19 3.06 -27.87 -5.26
N THR A 20 2.08 -28.15 -4.41
CA THR A 20 1.29 -27.08 -3.83
C THR A 20 2.23 -26.29 -2.95
N ALA A 21 2.53 -25.07 -3.42
CA ALA A 21 3.38 -24.11 -2.76
C ALA A 21 2.85 -23.81 -1.35
N CYS A 22 3.29 -24.59 -0.36
CA CYS A 22 3.38 -24.13 1.02
C CYS A 22 4.45 -23.04 1.03
N SER A 23 4.08 -21.84 0.56
CA SER A 23 4.94 -20.69 0.63
C SER A 23 5.00 -20.24 2.09
N ASP A 24 6.17 -20.37 2.70
CA ASP A 24 6.44 -19.93 4.09
C ASP A 24 6.37 -18.41 4.27
N THR A 25 6.14 -17.67 3.19
CA THR A 25 5.92 -16.22 3.19
C THR A 25 4.76 -15.83 2.28
N PRO A 26 4.13 -14.66 2.51
CA PRO A 26 3.16 -14.09 1.58
C PRO A 26 3.72 -13.96 0.16
N HIS A 27 2.88 -14.20 -0.83
CA HIS A 27 3.25 -14.05 -2.23
C HIS A 27 3.37 -12.56 -2.60
N ASN A 28 4.17 -12.24 -3.62
CA ASN A 28 4.38 -10.86 -4.07
C ASN A 28 3.09 -10.15 -4.45
N SER A 29 2.11 -10.86 -5.03
CA SER A 29 0.80 -10.28 -5.36
C SER A 29 0.03 -9.85 -4.10
N GLN A 30 0.17 -10.56 -2.98
CA GLN A 30 -0.47 -10.23 -1.71
C GLN A 30 0.20 -9.02 -1.07
N LEU A 31 1.53 -8.91 -1.15
CA LEU A 31 2.26 -7.71 -0.75
C LEU A 31 1.80 -6.50 -1.57
N GLN A 32 1.73 -6.64 -2.89
CA GLN A 32 1.30 -5.57 -3.79
C GLN A 32 -0.14 -5.14 -3.53
N ALA A 33 -1.06 -6.08 -3.33
CA ALA A 33 -2.46 -5.77 -2.99
C ALA A 33 -2.57 -5.02 -1.64
N ALA A 34 -1.80 -5.43 -0.63
CA ALA A 34 -1.74 -4.73 0.65
C ALA A 34 -1.15 -3.31 0.51
N MET A 35 -0.06 -3.16 -0.23
CA MET A 35 0.54 -1.86 -0.54
C MET A 35 -0.45 -0.94 -1.27
N GLN A 36 -1.17 -1.46 -2.27
CA GLN A 36 -2.18 -0.70 -3.00
C GLN A 36 -3.29 -0.26 -2.05
N LYS A 37 -3.79 -1.14 -1.16
CA LYS A 37 -4.82 -0.78 -0.18
C LYS A 37 -4.39 0.37 0.73
N ILE A 38 -3.11 0.44 1.10
CA ILE A 38 -2.59 1.48 2.02
C ILE A 38 -2.28 2.78 1.27
N LEU A 39 -1.69 2.68 0.08
CA LEU A 39 -1.14 3.82 -0.64
C LEU A 39 -2.09 4.43 -1.68
N ASP A 40 -3.17 3.73 -2.04
CA ASP A 40 -4.19 4.24 -2.96
C ASP A 40 -5.08 5.27 -2.28
N ASN A 41 -4.52 6.45 -2.00
CA ASN A 41 -5.29 7.60 -1.59
C ASN A 41 -5.57 8.47 -2.81
N LYS A 42 -6.79 8.39 -3.35
CA LYS A 42 -7.25 9.18 -4.50
C LYS A 42 -7.05 10.68 -4.29
N GLN A 43 -7.13 11.16 -3.05
CA GLN A 43 -7.01 12.57 -2.68
C GLN A 43 -5.63 13.15 -3.00
N TYR A 44 -4.56 12.35 -2.91
CA TYR A 44 -3.20 12.87 -3.03
C TYR A 44 -2.50 12.54 -4.36
N LYS A 45 -3.20 11.89 -5.30
CA LYS A 45 -2.64 11.51 -6.61
C LYS A 45 -2.17 12.71 -7.45
N SER A 46 -2.74 13.88 -7.21
CA SER A 46 -2.36 15.14 -7.85
C SER A 46 -1.14 15.80 -7.17
N ILE A 47 -0.81 15.41 -5.94
CA ILE A 47 0.24 16.03 -5.11
C ILE A 47 1.53 15.22 -5.18
N PHE A 48 1.44 13.89 -5.08
CA PHE A 48 2.58 12.99 -5.18
C PHE A 48 2.18 11.69 -5.87
N MET A 49 3.19 10.93 -6.26
CA MET A 49 2.99 9.54 -6.67
C MET A 49 3.99 8.61 -6.01
N ILE A 50 3.55 7.37 -5.83
CA ILE A 50 4.36 6.31 -5.25
C ILE A 50 5.07 5.55 -6.37
N ARG A 51 6.36 5.28 -6.21
CA ARG A 51 7.20 4.51 -7.13
C ARG A 51 8.15 3.60 -6.35
N ASN A 52 8.86 2.74 -7.09
CA ASN A 52 9.97 1.93 -6.57
C ASN A 52 9.61 1.09 -5.34
N ILE A 53 8.38 0.57 -5.29
CA ILE A 53 7.90 -0.29 -4.21
C ILE A 53 8.70 -1.59 -4.23
N LYS A 54 9.38 -1.89 -3.13
CA LYS A 54 10.15 -3.13 -2.97
C LYS A 54 10.08 -3.64 -1.53
N LYS A 55 10.11 -4.95 -1.37
CA LYS A 55 10.36 -5.57 -0.07
C LYS A 55 11.85 -5.46 0.24
N ILE A 56 12.19 -4.98 1.43
CA ILE A 56 13.58 -4.83 1.90
C ILE A 56 13.94 -5.82 3.00
N ASN A 57 12.96 -6.35 3.72
CA ASN A 57 13.15 -7.38 4.74
C ASN A 57 11.86 -8.18 4.94
N GLY A 58 11.96 -9.35 5.55
CA GLY A 58 10.80 -9.96 6.15
C GLY A 58 11.12 -11.16 7.04
N TYR A 59 10.37 -11.27 8.13
CA TYR A 59 10.62 -12.22 9.21
C TYR A 59 9.31 -12.67 9.85
N MET A 60 9.34 -13.84 10.47
CA MET A 60 8.27 -14.29 11.36
C MET A 60 8.51 -13.69 12.75
N LEU A 61 7.47 -13.10 13.33
CA LEU A 61 7.42 -12.70 14.72
C LEU A 61 6.07 -13.13 15.28
N ASP A 62 6.08 -14.03 16.25
CA ASP A 62 4.90 -14.73 16.75
C ASP A 62 4.12 -15.38 15.58
N ASP A 63 2.80 -15.16 15.51
CA ASP A 63 1.93 -15.70 14.46
C ASP A 63 1.93 -14.87 13.16
N PHE A 64 2.70 -13.78 13.11
CA PHE A 64 2.68 -12.84 11.99
C PHE A 64 3.96 -12.89 11.15
N TYR A 65 3.76 -12.90 9.84
CA TYR A 65 4.81 -12.55 8.90
C TYR A 65 4.88 -11.02 8.76
N HIS A 66 6.02 -10.45 9.12
CA HIS A 66 6.33 -9.04 8.95
C HIS A 66 7.07 -8.85 7.63
N ALA A 67 6.50 -8.08 6.72
CA ALA A 67 7.16 -7.67 5.48
C ALA A 67 7.49 -6.18 5.55
N GLU A 68 8.78 -5.85 5.60
CA GLU A 68 9.22 -4.47 5.52
C GLU A 68 9.31 -4.08 4.05
N MET A 69 8.53 -3.06 3.69
CA MET A 69 8.41 -2.52 2.35
C MET A 69 9.02 -1.12 2.35
N GLN A 70 9.73 -0.80 1.27
CA GLN A 70 10.25 0.53 0.99
C GLN A 70 9.64 1.04 -0.31
N PHE A 71 9.36 2.33 -0.36
CA PHE A 71 8.87 2.99 -1.57
C PHE A 71 9.35 4.44 -1.61
N ASP A 72 9.27 5.03 -2.79
CA ASP A 72 9.60 6.43 -3.02
C ASP A 72 8.31 7.21 -3.27
N ARG A 73 8.12 8.29 -2.52
CA ARG A 73 7.09 9.31 -2.76
C ARG A 73 7.73 10.45 -3.53
N LEU A 74 7.36 10.58 -4.81
CA LEU A 74 7.78 11.68 -5.67
C LEU A 74 6.72 12.79 -5.63
N PHE A 75 7.11 13.98 -5.19
CA PHE A 75 6.23 15.14 -5.21
C PHE A 75 6.08 15.70 -6.62
N LEU A 76 4.84 15.85 -7.07
CA LEU A 76 4.49 16.32 -8.42
C LEU A 76 4.33 17.84 -8.49
N VAL A 77 4.18 18.48 -7.34
CA VAL A 77 3.92 19.91 -7.15
C VAL A 77 4.68 20.43 -5.93
N ASP A 78 4.81 21.75 -5.82
CA ASP A 78 5.34 22.40 -4.62
C ASP A 78 4.32 22.40 -3.48
N ILE A 79 4.76 22.66 -2.26
CA ILE A 79 3.87 22.66 -1.08
C ILE A 79 2.73 23.68 -1.20
N ASP A 80 2.98 24.86 -1.79
CA ASP A 80 1.95 25.89 -1.94
C ASP A 80 0.90 25.49 -3.00
N ASP A 81 1.33 24.82 -4.07
CA ASP A 81 0.44 24.23 -5.08
C ASP A 81 -0.38 23.07 -4.51
N ALA A 82 0.22 22.23 -3.67
CA ALA A 82 -0.47 21.14 -2.97
C ALA A 82 -1.62 21.68 -2.11
N ILE A 83 -1.40 22.77 -1.38
CA ILE A 83 -2.43 23.45 -0.59
C ILE A 83 -3.54 23.97 -1.49
N ALA A 84 -3.20 24.60 -2.62
CA ALA A 84 -4.19 25.10 -3.57
C ALA A 84 -5.04 23.97 -4.18
N LEU A 85 -4.44 22.82 -4.49
CA LEU A 85 -5.16 21.64 -4.98
C LEU A 85 -6.14 21.09 -3.94
N ILE A 86 -5.69 20.95 -2.68
CA ILE A 86 -6.54 20.49 -1.57
C ILE A 86 -7.69 21.49 -1.34
N ASP A 87 -7.42 22.79 -1.30
CA ASP A 87 -8.44 23.82 -1.11
C ASP A 87 -9.49 23.80 -2.24
N ASN A 88 -9.07 23.59 -3.48
CA ASN A 88 -9.98 23.43 -4.62
C ASN A 88 -10.85 22.18 -4.52
N ASP A 89 -10.28 21.03 -4.12
CA ASP A 89 -11.03 19.78 -3.95
C ASP A 89 -12.07 19.89 -2.81
N ILE A 90 -11.74 20.62 -1.74
CA ILE A 90 -12.66 20.93 -0.63
C ILE A 90 -13.82 21.81 -1.12
N LYS A 91 -13.51 22.91 -1.81
CA LYS A 91 -14.52 23.83 -2.39
C LYS A 91 -15.44 23.11 -3.39
N ALA A 92 -14.88 22.16 -4.14
CA ALA A 92 -15.62 21.35 -5.11
C ALA A 92 -16.42 20.19 -4.47
N GLN A 93 -16.40 20.02 -3.15
CA GLN A 93 -17.08 18.94 -2.40
C GLN A 93 -16.70 17.51 -2.85
N LYS A 94 -15.47 17.30 -3.35
CA LYS A 94 -15.05 16.02 -3.96
C LYS A 94 -14.49 14.97 -2.99
N SER A 95 -14.51 15.17 -1.68
CA SER A 95 -13.91 14.22 -0.71
C SER A 95 -14.91 13.73 0.34
N ASN A 96 -14.89 12.41 0.54
CA ASN A 96 -15.86 11.64 1.33
C ASN A 96 -15.20 10.88 2.49
N ASP A 97 -13.87 10.89 2.65
CA ASP A 97 -13.19 10.03 3.65
C ASP A 97 -12.38 10.80 4.71
N LEU A 98 -11.83 11.99 4.41
CA LEU A 98 -11.15 12.85 5.40
C LEU A 98 -11.99 14.04 5.84
N LEU A 99 -12.99 14.41 5.04
CA LEU A 99 -13.92 15.50 5.30
C LEU A 99 -15.10 15.10 6.19
N ASP A 100 -15.28 13.81 6.45
CA ASP A 100 -16.37 13.30 7.29
C ASP A 100 -16.02 13.37 8.79
N GLU A 101 -14.75 13.16 9.16
CA GLU A 101 -14.28 13.30 10.54
C GLU A 101 -13.94 14.74 10.94
N LEU A 102 -13.45 15.55 10.00
CA LEU A 102 -13.10 16.96 10.21
C LEU A 102 -14.06 17.82 9.38
N SER A 103 -14.98 18.49 10.07
CA SER A 103 -16.02 19.28 9.40
C SER A 103 -15.40 20.26 8.39
N LYS A 104 -16.03 20.40 7.21
CA LYS A 104 -15.60 21.33 6.16
C LYS A 104 -15.31 22.76 6.68
N GLY A 105 -16.00 23.17 7.76
CA GLY A 105 -15.75 24.42 8.47
C GLY A 105 -14.39 24.47 9.18
N LEU A 106 -13.97 23.40 9.86
CA LEU A 106 -12.64 23.30 10.47
C LEU A 106 -11.53 23.34 9.42
N TYR A 107 -11.71 22.68 8.27
CA TYR A 107 -10.71 22.74 7.19
C TYR A 107 -10.66 24.09 6.48
N ALA A 108 -11.80 24.75 6.25
CA ALA A 108 -11.83 26.10 5.70
C ALA A 108 -11.16 27.11 6.65
N LEU A 109 -11.24 26.88 7.96
CA LEU A 109 -10.46 27.63 8.96
C LEU A 109 -8.99 27.23 8.93
N ALA A 110 -8.67 25.94 8.74
CA ALA A 110 -7.30 25.43 8.65
C ALA A 110 -6.54 25.95 7.41
N SER A 111 -7.24 26.09 6.27
CA SER A 111 -6.65 26.61 5.04
C SER A 111 -6.30 28.09 5.15
N GLN A 112 -7.13 28.89 5.82
CA GLN A 112 -6.90 30.31 6.04
C GLN A 112 -5.88 30.60 7.15
N SER A 113 -5.69 29.67 8.09
CA SER A 113 -4.77 29.82 9.23
C SER A 113 -3.36 29.26 8.99
N GLY A 114 -3.09 28.71 7.80
CA GLY A 114 -1.82 28.05 7.51
C GLY A 114 -1.65 26.67 8.16
N LEU A 115 -2.64 26.17 8.90
CA LEU A 115 -2.60 24.86 9.55
C LEU A 115 -2.48 23.72 8.54
N LEU A 116 -3.06 23.87 7.34
CA LEU A 116 -2.85 22.90 6.25
C LEU A 116 -1.37 22.78 5.88
N LYS A 117 -0.66 23.91 5.78
CA LYS A 117 0.77 23.92 5.50
C LYS A 117 1.54 23.24 6.61
N ILE A 118 1.23 23.55 7.86
CA ILE A 118 1.86 22.93 9.04
C ILE A 118 1.65 21.41 9.00
N GLY A 119 0.42 20.93 8.78
CA GLY A 119 0.14 19.49 8.71
C GLY A 119 0.89 18.78 7.58
N LEU A 120 1.00 19.40 6.40
CA LEU A 120 1.79 18.85 5.29
C LEU A 120 3.28 18.82 5.63
N VAL A 121 3.82 19.88 6.25
CA VAL A 121 5.24 19.93 6.68
C VAL A 121 5.52 18.94 7.80
N GLU A 122 4.62 18.76 8.76
CA GLU A 122 4.78 17.76 9.82
C GLU A 122 4.76 16.34 9.26
N GLN A 123 3.90 16.08 8.28
CA GLN A 123 3.76 14.75 7.69
C GLN A 123 4.89 14.41 6.72
N PHE A 124 5.30 15.37 5.89
CA PHE A 124 6.18 15.13 4.74
C PHE A 124 7.48 15.92 4.76
N GLY A 125 7.67 16.81 5.72
CA GLY A 125 8.71 17.81 5.69
C GLY A 125 8.43 18.93 4.67
N HIS A 126 9.37 19.86 4.54
CA HIS A 126 9.34 20.79 3.42
C HIS A 126 9.67 20.04 2.13
N PHE A 127 8.79 20.16 1.13
CA PHE A 127 8.99 19.56 -0.18
C PHE A 127 8.75 20.56 -1.31
N LYS A 128 9.40 20.29 -2.44
CA LYS A 128 9.15 20.92 -3.74
C LYS A 128 8.92 19.84 -4.79
N LYS A 129 8.42 20.25 -5.95
CA LYS A 129 8.24 19.42 -7.12
C LYS A 129 9.56 18.73 -7.50
N GLY A 130 9.47 17.42 -7.70
CA GLY A 130 10.61 16.58 -8.05
C GLY A 130 11.37 16.03 -6.84
N ASP A 131 11.08 16.50 -5.62
CA ASP A 131 11.65 15.89 -4.42
C ASP A 131 11.16 14.45 -4.27
N VAL A 132 12.04 13.62 -3.73
CA VAL A 132 11.78 12.21 -3.46
C VAL A 132 11.96 11.97 -1.97
N LEU A 133 10.87 11.57 -1.31
CA LEU A 133 10.89 11.10 0.06
C LEU A 133 10.85 9.56 0.05
N GLN A 134 11.87 8.93 0.64
CA GLN A 134 11.92 7.48 0.77
C GLN A 134 11.31 7.05 2.10
N GLU A 135 10.30 6.19 2.02
CA GLU A 135 9.54 5.74 3.18
C GLU A 135 9.61 4.23 3.34
N LYS A 136 9.38 3.79 4.58
CA LYS A 136 9.30 2.39 4.96
C LYS A 136 7.99 2.12 5.68
N ILE A 137 7.36 1.00 5.35
CA ILE A 137 6.18 0.51 6.05
C ILE A 137 6.35 -0.98 6.34
N THR A 138 5.84 -1.43 7.49
CA THR A 138 5.78 -2.86 7.81
C THR A 138 4.36 -3.36 7.61
N LEU A 139 4.21 -4.31 6.70
CA LEU A 139 2.97 -5.05 6.50
C LEU A 139 2.97 -6.29 7.40
N LYS A 140 1.85 -6.55 8.07
CA LYS A 140 1.66 -7.77 8.86
C LYS A 140 0.74 -8.73 8.12
N PHE A 141 1.11 -10.01 8.07
CA PHE A 141 0.30 -11.06 7.46
C PHE A 141 0.10 -12.21 8.42
N LEU A 142 -1.13 -12.70 8.51
CA LEU A 142 -1.48 -13.90 9.27
C LEU A 142 -1.60 -15.09 8.31
N LYS A 143 -1.00 -16.23 8.64
CA LYS A 143 -1.18 -17.48 7.88
C LYS A 143 -2.53 -18.08 8.24
N THR A 144 -3.39 -18.32 7.25
CA THR A 144 -4.68 -19.00 7.43
C THR A 144 -4.74 -20.26 6.57
N GLU A 145 -5.75 -21.11 6.78
CA GLU A 145 -6.01 -22.28 5.91
C GLU A 145 -6.20 -21.88 4.44
N GLN A 146 -6.66 -20.65 4.18
CA GLN A 146 -6.85 -20.11 2.83
C GLN A 146 -5.61 -19.36 2.31
N GLY A 147 -4.48 -19.45 3.01
CA GLY A 147 -3.23 -18.75 2.70
C GLY A 147 -3.00 -17.49 3.55
N TRP A 148 -2.01 -16.69 3.16
CA TRP A 148 -1.63 -15.46 3.85
C TRP A 148 -2.67 -14.36 3.68
N ARG A 149 -3.05 -13.70 4.78
CA ARG A 149 -3.97 -12.56 4.76
C ARG A 149 -3.33 -11.33 5.38
N TYR A 150 -3.44 -10.19 4.70
CA TYR A 150 -2.99 -8.91 5.22
C TYR A 150 -3.80 -8.56 6.49
N TYR A 151 -3.09 -8.34 7.59
CA TYR A 151 -3.66 -7.94 8.87
C TYR A 151 -3.56 -6.43 9.02
N SER A 152 -4.69 -5.74 8.90
CA SER A 152 -4.85 -4.35 9.30
C SER A 152 -5.77 -4.30 10.52
N LYS A 153 -5.31 -3.72 11.63
CA LYS A 153 -6.20 -3.42 12.76
C LYS A 153 -7.28 -2.45 12.23
N SER A 154 -8.54 -2.87 12.25
CA SER A 154 -9.65 -1.95 11.97
C SER A 154 -9.58 -0.85 13.01
N SER A 155 -9.40 0.40 12.59
CA SER A 155 -9.72 1.56 13.40
C SER A 155 -11.22 1.51 13.66
N SER A 156 -11.59 0.98 14.82
CA SER A 156 -12.92 1.05 15.42
C SER A 156 -13.14 2.41 16.05
#